data_AF-A0A345NUI8-F1
#
_entry.id   AF-A0A345NUI8-F1
#
_cell.length_a   1.000
_cell.length_b   1.000
_cell.length_c   1.000
_cell.angle_alpha   90.00
_cell.angle_beta   90.00
_cell.angle_gamma   90.00
#
_symmetry.space_group_name_H-M   'P 1'
#
loop_
_entity.id
_entity.type
_entity.pdbx_description
1 polymer ?
#
loop_
_entity_poly.entity_id
_entity_poly.type
_entity_poly.pdbx_seq_one_letter_code
_entity_poly.pdbx_strand_id
1 'polypeptide(L)'
;MPVQSISGALSAMPIQQTQTTQKTPFEAQQSFSAMLNDAIHQVDQKQKTSDEMTIKLIKGEDVDLHNVMIAAQKASVALSATVEMRNKVVEAYQEIIRMPV
;
A
#
# COMPACT_ATOMS: atom_id res chain seq x y z
N MET A 1 27.08 61.90 17.53
CA MET A 1 25.93 60.97 17.50
C MET A 1 25.33 61.06 16.10
N PRO A 2 25.05 59.94 15.42
CA PRO A 2 24.09 58.92 15.87
C PRO A 2 24.68 57.50 15.97
N VAL A 3 24.20 56.78 16.98
CA VAL A 3 24.28 55.32 17.10
C VAL A 3 23.04 54.73 16.43
N GLN A 4 23.21 53.74 15.55
CA GLN A 4 22.10 52.93 15.03
C GLN A 4 22.52 51.45 14.91
N SER A 5 21.96 50.69 15.85
CA SER A 5 21.43 49.33 15.74
C SER A 5 22.37 48.19 15.31
N ILE A 6 22.80 47.44 16.32
CA ILE A 6 23.07 46.00 16.25
C ILE A 6 21.84 45.26 15.69
N SER A 7 21.78 45.07 14.37
CA SER A 7 20.85 44.12 13.76
C SER A 7 21.27 42.71 14.15
N GLY A 8 20.39 42.08 14.92
CA GLY A 8 20.56 40.79 15.53
C GLY A 8 20.87 39.68 14.53
N ALA A 9 21.66 38.74 15.04
CA ALA A 9 21.79 37.40 14.53
C ALA A 9 20.41 36.76 14.29
N LEU A 10 20.13 36.42 13.04
CA LEU A 10 19.22 35.35 12.63
C LEU A 10 19.54 35.02 11.16
N SER A 11 20.70 34.42 10.94
CA SER A 11 20.97 33.66 9.73
C SER A 11 20.01 32.48 9.68
N ALA A 12 18.89 32.67 8.99
CA ALA A 12 17.92 31.64 8.67
C ALA A 12 18.63 30.52 7.90
N MET A 13 18.65 29.33 8.49
CA MET A 13 19.05 28.10 7.82
C MET A 13 18.16 27.91 6.58
N PRO A 14 18.70 27.63 5.39
CA PRO A 14 17.88 27.26 4.26
C PRO A 14 17.23 25.92 4.59
N ILE A 15 15.90 25.90 4.71
CA ILE A 15 15.13 24.67 4.73
C ILE A 15 15.34 24.04 3.35
N GLN A 16 16.15 22.99 3.31
CA GLN A 16 16.30 22.12 2.15
C GLN A 16 14.93 21.46 1.92
N GLN A 17 14.09 22.07 1.07
CA GLN A 17 12.93 21.39 0.53
C GLN A 17 13.43 20.15 -0.19
N THR A 18 13.15 18.98 0.38
CA THR A 18 13.15 17.72 -0.36
C THR A 18 12.10 17.88 -1.46
N GLN A 19 12.55 18.29 -2.65
CA GLN A 19 11.74 18.30 -3.85
C GLN A 19 11.28 16.86 -4.08
N THR A 20 10.04 16.57 -3.71
CA THR A 20 9.32 15.43 -4.25
C THR A 20 9.11 15.77 -5.71
N THR A 21 9.98 15.22 -6.58
CA THR A 21 9.83 15.29 -8.03
C THR A 21 8.40 14.83 -8.33
N GLN A 22 7.54 15.76 -8.74
CA GLN A 22 6.18 15.45 -9.16
C GLN A 22 6.30 14.59 -10.40
N LYS A 23 6.26 13.26 -10.22
CA LYS A 23 6.15 12.31 -11.34
C LYS A 23 4.93 12.73 -12.14
N THR A 24 5.14 13.02 -13.42
CA THR A 24 4.04 13.31 -14.32
C THR A 24 3.08 12.10 -14.37
N PRO A 25 1.79 12.29 -14.66
CA PRO A 25 0.82 11.18 -14.76
C PRO A 25 1.30 10.06 -15.71
N PHE A 26 2.10 10.41 -16.72
CA PHE A 26 2.71 9.48 -17.66
C PHE A 26 3.85 8.64 -17.05
N GLU A 27 4.75 9.24 -16.27
CA GLU A 27 5.80 8.51 -15.54
C GLU A 27 5.24 7.61 -14.43
N ALA A 28 4.13 8.05 -13.80
CA ALA A 28 3.39 7.24 -12.85
C ALA A 28 2.81 5.98 -13.53
N GLN A 29 2.26 6.12 -14.74
CA GLN A 29 1.71 5.00 -15.52
C GLN A 29 2.79 3.98 -15.91
N GLN A 30 3.95 4.43 -16.36
CA GLN A 30 5.06 3.52 -16.72
C GLN A 30 5.61 2.78 -15.49
N SER A 31 5.74 3.49 -14.35
CA SER A 31 6.13 2.89 -13.07
C SER A 31 5.11 1.84 -12.59
N PHE A 32 3.82 2.10 -12.82
CA PHE A 32 2.74 1.17 -12.48
C PHE A 32 2.75 -0.07 -13.37
N SER A 33 2.93 0.08 -14.69
CA SER A 33 3.04 -1.07 -15.61
C SER A 33 4.24 -1.97 -15.27
N ALA A 34 5.38 -1.39 -14.88
CA ALA A 34 6.53 -2.16 -14.45
C ALA A 34 6.24 -2.93 -13.14
N MET A 35 5.61 -2.29 -12.16
CA MET A 35 5.20 -2.92 -10.91
C MET A 35 4.17 -4.04 -11.13
N LEU A 36 3.23 -3.85 -12.06
CA LEU A 36 2.23 -4.86 -12.42
C LEU A 36 2.87 -6.08 -13.06
N ASN A 37 3.85 -5.89 -13.94
CA ASN A 37 4.57 -6.99 -14.58
C ASN A 37 5.36 -7.81 -13.55
N ASP A 38 6.05 -7.13 -12.63
CA ASP A 38 6.76 -7.77 -11.52
C ASP A 38 5.80 -8.55 -10.61
N ALA A 39 4.65 -7.95 -10.28
CA ALA A 39 3.64 -8.62 -9.47
C ALA A 39 3.09 -9.89 -10.13
N ILE A 40 2.85 -9.89 -11.45
CA ILE A 40 2.42 -11.09 -12.18
C ILE A 40 3.51 -12.17 -12.14
N HIS A 41 4.77 -11.80 -12.33
CA HIS A 41 5.89 -12.74 -12.20
C HIS A 41 6.02 -13.32 -10.78
N GLN A 42 5.79 -12.51 -9.75
CA GLN A 42 5.81 -12.98 -8.37
C GLN A 42 4.64 -13.94 -8.07
N VAL A 43 3.47 -13.71 -8.65
CA VAL A 43 2.32 -14.62 -8.49
C VAL A 43 2.60 -15.98 -9.13
N ASP A 44 3.20 -16.02 -10.32
CA ASP A 44 3.63 -17.26 -10.98
C ASP A 44 4.61 -18.07 -10.10
N GLN A 45 5.63 -17.40 -9.54
CA GLN A 45 6.57 -18.04 -8.61
C GLN A 45 5.89 -18.55 -7.34
N LYS A 46 4.98 -17.76 -6.76
CA LYS A 46 4.22 -18.17 -5.57
C LYS A 46 3.29 -19.35 -5.87
N GLN A 47 2.73 -19.42 -7.06
CA GLN A 47 1.86 -20.51 -7.50
C GLN A 47 2.65 -21.83 -7.63
N LYS A 48 3.83 -21.81 -8.27
CA LYS A 48 4.75 -22.97 -8.29
C LYS A 48 5.16 -23.43 -6.90
N THR A 49 5.47 -22.49 -6.01
CA THR A 49 5.84 -22.80 -4.62
C THR A 49 4.65 -23.41 -3.86
N SER A 50 3.43 -22.92 -4.12
CA SER A 50 2.19 -23.45 -3.56
C SER A 50 1.91 -24.86 -4.05
N ASP A 51 2.17 -25.18 -5.31
CA ASP A 51 2.03 -26.54 -5.85
C ASP A 51 3.01 -27.51 -5.16
N GLU A 52 4.26 -27.10 -4.97
CA GLU A 52 5.24 -27.90 -4.21
C GLU A 52 4.82 -28.09 -2.74
N MET A 53 4.27 -27.06 -2.10
CA MET A 53 3.72 -27.17 -0.74
C MET A 53 2.46 -28.02 -0.69
N THR A 54 1.62 -28.02 -1.72
CA THR A 54 0.42 -28.85 -1.83
C THR A 54 0.80 -30.33 -1.96
N ILE A 55 1.83 -30.63 -2.76
CA ILE A 55 2.43 -31.97 -2.84
C ILE A 55 2.99 -32.42 -1.47
N LYS A 56 3.52 -31.49 -0.67
CA LYS A 56 3.95 -31.77 0.72
C LYS A 56 2.76 -31.93 1.68
N LEU A 57 1.67 -31.17 1.51
CA LEU A 57 0.47 -31.21 2.36
C LEU A 57 -0.37 -32.48 2.17
N ILE A 58 -0.45 -33.00 0.94
CA ILE A 58 -1.09 -34.30 0.64
C ILE A 58 -0.44 -35.45 1.45
N LYS A 59 0.76 -35.25 1.99
CA LYS A 59 1.41 -36.19 2.91
C LYS A 59 0.77 -36.25 4.32
N GLY A 60 -0.25 -35.44 4.61
CA GLY A 60 -1.22 -35.66 5.68
C GLY A 60 -0.79 -35.18 7.06
N GLU A 61 -0.93 -33.88 7.32
CA GLU A 61 -0.75 -33.31 8.66
C GLU A 61 -2.07 -32.83 9.30
N ASP A 62 -2.04 -32.93 10.64
CA ASP A 62 -3.10 -32.89 11.64
C ASP A 62 -3.91 -31.57 11.67
N VAL A 63 -5.24 -31.65 11.50
CA VAL A 63 -6.12 -30.47 11.61
C VAL A 63 -7.16 -30.69 12.70
N ASP A 64 -6.92 -30.04 13.85
CA ASP A 64 -7.81 -30.01 15.00
C ASP A 64 -9.09 -29.20 14.70
N LEU A 65 -10.27 -29.80 14.93
CA LEU A 65 -11.59 -29.24 14.61
C LEU A 65 -11.79 -27.82 15.20
N HIS A 66 -11.14 -27.52 16.32
CA HIS A 66 -11.18 -26.21 16.98
C HIS A 66 -10.59 -25.10 16.10
N ASN A 67 -9.54 -25.40 15.35
CA ASN A 67 -8.91 -24.43 14.44
C ASN A 67 -9.80 -24.11 13.24
N VAL A 68 -10.60 -25.06 12.76
CA VAL A 68 -11.55 -24.85 11.66
C VAL A 68 -12.64 -23.85 12.06
N MET A 69 -13.18 -23.98 13.28
CA MET A 69 -14.20 -23.04 13.79
C MET A 69 -13.64 -21.62 13.97
N ILE A 70 -12.43 -21.50 14.53
CA ILE A 70 -11.76 -20.19 14.68
C ILE A 70 -11.47 -19.56 13.32
N ALA A 71 -11.00 -20.35 12.35
CA ALA A 71 -10.76 -19.88 11.00
C ALA A 71 -12.04 -19.40 10.32
N ALA A 72 -13.15 -20.13 10.48
CA ALA A 72 -14.45 -19.74 9.93
C ALA A 72 -14.96 -18.42 10.54
N GLN A 73 -14.83 -18.22 11.85
CA GLN A 73 -15.20 -16.96 12.50
C GLN A 73 -14.31 -15.80 12.04
N LYS A 74 -12.99 -16.00 11.94
CA LYS A 74 -12.07 -14.98 11.40
C LYS A 74 -12.41 -14.61 9.96
N ALA A 75 -12.72 -15.60 9.12
CA ALA A 75 -13.09 -15.38 7.73
C ALA A 75 -14.37 -14.53 7.61
N SER A 76 -15.38 -14.78 8.44
CA SER A 76 -16.61 -14.00 8.48
C SER A 76 -16.36 -12.52 8.84
N VAL A 77 -15.54 -12.27 9.86
CA VAL A 77 -15.17 -10.90 10.27
C VAL A 77 -14.33 -10.20 9.20
N ALA A 78 -13.35 -10.90 8.61
CA ALA A 78 -12.51 -10.36 7.54
C ALA A 78 -13.32 -10.03 6.27
N LEU A 79 -14.30 -10.87 5.92
CA LEU A 79 -15.20 -10.60 4.80
C LEU A 79 -16.02 -9.33 5.04
N SER A 80 -16.56 -9.17 6.25
CA SER A 80 -17.31 -7.96 6.63
C SER A 80 -16.45 -6.70 6.53
N ALA A 81 -15.21 -6.75 7.04
CA ALA A 81 -14.26 -5.64 6.93
C ALA A 81 -13.88 -5.33 5.47
N THR A 82 -13.80 -6.36 4.61
CA THR A 82 -13.50 -6.19 3.18
C THR A 82 -14.63 -5.48 2.46
N VAL A 83 -15.88 -5.77 2.80
CA VAL A 83 -17.06 -5.07 2.24
C VAL A 83 -17.02 -3.59 2.61
N GLU A 84 -16.74 -3.27 3.87
CA GLU A 84 -16.60 -1.88 4.34
C GLU A 84 -15.46 -1.14 3.63
N MET A 85 -14.31 -1.80 3.47
CA MET A 85 -13.17 -1.25 2.73
C MET A 85 -13.52 -1.02 1.25
N ARG A 86 -14.22 -1.96 0.60
CA ARG A 86 -14.69 -1.80 -0.79
C ARG A 86 -15.57 -0.57 -0.92
N ASN A 87 -16.52 -0.38 0.00
CA ASN A 87 -17.41 0.78 -0.01
C ASN A 87 -16.62 2.09 0.11
N LYS A 88 -15.68 2.18 1.07
CA LYS A 88 -14.81 3.34 1.26
C LYS A 88 -13.93 3.67 0.06
N VAL A 89 -13.41 2.66 -0.62
CA VAL A 89 -12.58 2.85 -1.84
C VAL A 89 -13.43 3.37 -3.01
N VAL A 90 -14.66 2.88 -3.16
CA VAL A 90 -15.59 3.40 -4.18
C VAL A 90 -15.96 4.85 -3.90
N GLU A 91 -16.22 5.21 -2.65
CA GLU A 91 -16.46 6.61 -2.23
C GLU A 91 -15.25 7.50 -2.55
N ALA A 92 -14.04 7.07 -2.19
CA ALA A 92 -12.81 7.82 -2.45
C ALA A 92 -12.56 8.01 -3.96
N TYR A 93 -12.86 7.00 -4.79
CA TYR A 93 -12.76 7.11 -6.24
C TYR A 93 -13.78 8.10 -6.81
N GLN A 94 -15.02 8.08 -6.32
CA GLN A 94 -16.05 9.04 -6.71
C GLN A 94 -15.67 10.48 -6.33
N GLU A 95 -15.05 10.67 -5.16
CA GLU A 95 -14.61 11.98 -4.68
C GLU A 95 -13.48 12.58 -5.53
N ILE A 96 -12.47 11.77 -5.89
CA ILE A 96 -11.36 12.20 -6.76
C ILE A 96 -11.86 12.70 -8.12
N ILE A 97 -12.88 12.04 -8.71
CA ILE A 97 -13.47 12.44 -9.99
C ILE A 97 -14.30 13.72 -9.87
N ARG A 98 -14.92 13.94 -8.71
CA ARG A 98 -15.75 15.11 -8.44
C ARG A 98 -14.96 16.36 -8.09
N MET A 99 -13.68 16.22 -7.76
CA MET A 99 -12.80 17.36 -7.53
C MET A 99 -12.54 18.05 -8.88
N PRO A 100 -13.11 19.26 -9.12
CA PRO A 100 -12.77 20.02 -10.30
C PRO A 100 -11.32 20.49 -10.14
N VAL A 101 -10.52 20.32 -11.19
CA VAL A 101 -9.23 21.01 -11.31
C VAL A 101 -9.41 22.50 -11.49
#